data_AF-A0A1G2BKJ5-F1
#
_entry.id   AF-A0A1G2BKJ5-F1
#
_cell.length_a   1.000
_cell.length_b   1.000
_cell.length_c   1.000
_cell.angle_alpha   90.00
_cell.angle_beta   90.00
_cell.angle_gamma   90.00
#
_symmetry.space_group_name_H-M   'P 1'
#
loop_
_entity.id
_entity.type
_entity.pdbx_description
1 polymer ?
#
loop_
_entity_poly.entity_id
_entity_poly.type
_entity_poly.pdbx_seq_one_letter_code
_entity_poly.pdbx_strand_id
1 'polypeptide(L)' 'MIVEIVFKEQPVFELTGYEKTELPTGAIFSNPVEKRVEVVVKKHPDGRVSVFTDKLEVIKTIAQSAEVVDIHAK' A
#
# COMPACT_ATOMS: atom_id res chain seq x y z
N MET A 1 1.66 -13.69 5.43
CA MET A 1 1.93 -12.72 6.50
C MET A 1 1.67 -11.35 5.92
N ILE A 2 0.80 -10.54 6.53
CA ILE A 2 0.51 -9.19 6.01
C ILE A 2 1.47 -8.24 6.69
N VAL A 3 2.13 -7.38 5.92
CA VAL A 3 2.97 -6.32 6.45
C VAL A 3 2.27 -4.98 6.31
N GLU A 4 2.45 -4.13 7.30
CA GLU A 4 2.18 -2.70 7.24
C GLU A 4 3.51 -1.97 7.09
N ILE A 5 3.63 -1.17 6.03
CA ILE A 5 4.79 -0.31 5.80
C ILE A 5 4.30 1.12 5.93
N VAL A 6 4.89 1.86 6.87
CA VAL A 6 4.52 3.24 7.19
C VAL A 6 5.51 4.18 6.50
N PHE A 7 4.99 5.07 5.68
CA PHE A 7 5.73 6.08 4.95
C PHE A 7 5.49 7.46 5.54
N LYS A 8 6.52 8.30 5.47
CA LYS A 8 6.48 9.69 5.95
C LYS A 8 5.55 10.57 5.11
N GLU A 9 5.49 10.28 3.82
CA GLU A 9 4.67 10.97 2.82
C GLU A 9 4.04 9.94 1.86
N GLN A 10 3.14 10.37 0.98
CA GLN A 10 2.49 9.49 0.02
C GLN A 10 3.51 8.88 -0.96
N PRO A 11 3.73 7.56 -0.95
CA PRO A 11 4.60 6.94 -1.92
C PRO A 11 4.00 7.06 -3.33
N VAL A 12 4.86 7.32 -4.31
CA VAL A 12 4.49 7.37 -5.73
C VAL A 12 4.82 6.02 -6.35
N PHE A 13 3.78 5.24 -6.63
CA PHE A 13 3.93 3.92 -7.23
C PHE A 13 2.73 3.61 -8.12
N GLU A 14 2.96 2.80 -9.14
CA GLU A 14 1.94 2.26 -10.01
C GLU A 14 1.94 0.74 -9.88
N LEU A 15 0.76 0.15 -9.68
CA LEU A 15 0.59 -1.30 -9.60
C LEU A 15 -0.13 -1.79 -10.85
N THR A 16 0.63 -2.33 -11.79
CA THR A 16 0.11 -2.86 -13.04
C THR A 16 -0.71 -4.13 -12.79
N GLY A 17 -1.88 -4.23 -13.42
CA GLY A 17 -2.75 -5.41 -13.28
C GLY A 17 -3.66 -5.39 -12.04
N TYR A 18 -3.67 -4.29 -11.30
CA TYR A 18 -4.59 -4.09 -10.17
C TYR A 18 -5.73 -3.14 -10.55
N GLU A 19 -6.91 -3.40 -10.01
CA GLU A 19 -8.04 -2.47 -10.04
C GLU A 19 -7.93 -1.55 -8.81
N LYS A 20 -7.83 -0.23 -9.04
CA LYS A 20 -7.73 0.78 -7.99
C LYS A 20 -9.11 1.34 -7.65
N THR A 21 -9.48 1.27 -6.38
CA THR A 21 -10.64 1.98 -5.82
C THR A 21 -10.17 3.09 -4.89
N GLU A 22 -10.47 4.35 -5.22
CA GLU A 22 -10.15 5.48 -4.36
C GLU A 22 -11.17 5.63 -3.23
N LEU A 23 -10.67 5.95 -2.04
CA LEU A 23 -11.46 6.21 -0.85
C LEU A 23 -11.09 7.59 -0.28
N PRO A 24 -11.98 8.23 0.48
CA PRO A 24 -11.66 9.51 1.14
C PRO A 24 -10.41 9.44 2.02
N THR A 25 -10.14 8.28 2.61
CA THR A 25 -9.00 8.06 3.52
C THR A 25 -7.85 7.26 2.89
N GLY A 26 -7.84 7.01 1.58
CA GLY A 26 -6.80 6.20 0.96
C GLY A 26 -7.18 5.53 -0.35
N ALA A 27 -6.70 4.31 -0.57
CA ALA A 27 -6.98 3.56 -1.78
C ALA A 27 -6.93 2.05 -1.51
N ILE A 28 -7.68 1.28 -2.27
CA ILE A 28 -7.64 -0.18 -2.27
C ILE A 28 -7.21 -0.63 -3.66
N PHE A 29 -6.31 -1.60 -3.72
CA PHE A 29 -5.92 -2.27 -4.94
C PHE A 29 -6.30 -3.74 -4.84
N SER A 30 -7.11 -4.19 -5.79
CA SER A 30 -7.60 -5.56 -5.87
C SER A 30 -7.15 -6.23 -7.16
N ASN A 31 -6.91 -7.54 -7.07
CA ASN A 31 -6.71 -8.38 -8.24
C ASN A 31 -8.06 -8.51 -8.99
N PRO A 32 -8.16 -8.04 -10.24
CA PRO A 32 -9.42 -8.04 -10.99
C PRO A 32 -9.91 -9.44 -11.35
N VAL A 33 -9.01 -10.43 -11.42
CA VAL A 33 -9.32 -11.83 -11.75
C VAL A 33 -9.82 -12.58 -10.53
N GLU A 34 -9.08 -12.51 -9.42
CA GLU A 34 -9.44 -13.21 -8.17
C GLU A 34 -10.49 -12.46 -7.33
N LYS A 35 -10.79 -11.20 -7.69
CA LYS A 35 -11.66 -10.29 -6.92
C LYS A 35 -11.24 -10.19 -5.45
N ARG A 36 -9.94 -10.29 -5.19
CA ARG A 36 -9.32 -10.23 -3.87
C ARG A 36 -8.61 -8.90 -3.67
N VAL A 37 -8.78 -8.29 -2.50
CA VAL A 37 -8.00 -7.13 -2.07
C VAL A 37 -6.59 -7.59 -1.70
N GLU A 38 -5.58 -6.96 -2.30
CA GLU A 38 -4.17 -7.35 -2.15
C GLU A 38 -3.30 -6.21 -1.59
N VAL A 39 -3.72 -4.96 -1.80
CA VAL A 39 -3.06 -3.79 -1.22
C VAL A 39 -4.09 -2.83 -0.67
N VAL A 40 -3.85 -2.34 0.54
CA VAL A 40 -4.64 -1.27 1.15
C VAL A 40 -3.70 -0.13 1.50
N VAL A 41 -4.05 1.07 1.05
CA VAL A 41 -3.34 2.31 1.37
C VAL A 41 -4.23 3.13 2.28
N LYS A 42 -3.71 3.51 3.44
CA LYS A 42 -4.39 4.34 4.43
C LYS A 42 -3.61 5.62 4.66
N LYS A 43 -4.25 6.76 4.44
CA LYS A 43 -3.72 8.09 4.77
C LYS A 43 -4.08 8.43 6.20
N HIS A 44 -3.10 8.85 6.98
CA HIS A 44 -3.28 9.27 8.36
C HIS A 44 -3.41 10.80 8.46
N PRO A 45 -4.07 11.33 9.50
CA PRO A 45 -4.24 12.78 9.68
C PRO A 45 -2.92 13.55 9.86
N ASP A 46 -1.85 12.87 10.29
CA ASP A 46 -0.52 13.44 10.48
C ASP A 46 0.30 13.50 9.17
N GLY A 47 -0.30 13.13 8.03
CA GLY A 47 0.34 13.13 6.71
C GLY A 47 1.04 11.82 6.34
N ARG A 48 1.16 10.87 7.29
CA ARG A 48 1.76 9.56 7.01
C ARG A 48 0.84 8.68 6.18
N VAL A 49 1.44 7.69 5.53
CA VAL A 49 0.71 6.71 4.74
C VAL A 49 1.10 5.30 5.15
N SER A 50 0.13 4.48 5.55
CA SER A 50 0.35 3.04 5.75
C SER A 50 -0.06 2.28 4.49
N VAL A 51 0.81 1.36 4.06
CA VAL A 51 0.50 0.41 3.00
C VAL A 51 0.50 -1.00 3.58
N PHE A 52 -0.62 -1.70 3.42
CA PHE A 52 -0.82 -3.07 3.87
C PHE A 52 -0.81 -4.01 2.68
N THR A 53 0.04 -5.03 2.70
CA THR A 53 0.09 -6.06 1.65
C THR A 53 0.76 -7.33 2.13
N ASP A 54 0.49 -8.47 1.47
CA ASP A 54 1.23 -9.72 1.59
C ASP A 54 2.10 -10.02 0.35
N LYS A 55 2.13 -9.11 -0.63
CA LYS A 55 2.81 -9.30 -1.92
C LYS A 55 4.23 -8.74 -1.91
N LEU A 56 5.20 -9.63 -2.10
CA LEU A 56 6.62 -9.28 -2.08
C LEU A 56 6.99 -8.28 -3.18
N GLU A 57 6.43 -8.43 -4.37
CA GLU A 57 6.63 -7.52 -5.49
C GLU A 57 6.13 -6.11 -5.17
N VAL A 58 4.98 -5.97 -4.51
CA VAL A 58 4.43 -4.68 -4.08
C VAL A 58 5.37 -4.06 -3.06
N ILE A 59 5.78 -4.83 -2.04
CA ILE A 59 6.69 -4.37 -0.98
C ILE A 59 7.98 -3.79 -1.59
N LYS A 60 8.60 -4.51 -2.53
CA LYS A 60 9.84 -4.06 -3.19
C LYS A 60 9.63 -2.75 -3.96
N THR A 61 8.54 -2.63 -4.69
CA THR A 61 8.22 -1.41 -5.45
C THR A 61 7.97 -0.23 -4.51
N ILE A 62 7.13 -0.39 -3.49
CA ILE A 62 6.75 0.74 -2.62
C ILE A 62 7.89 1.16 -1.68
N ALA A 63 8.70 0.23 -1.18
CA ALA A 63 9.80 0.54 -0.28
C ALA A 63 10.91 1.38 -0.94
N GLN A 64 10.98 1.39 -2.28
CA GLN A 64 11.91 2.22 -3.04
C GLN A 64 11.35 3.61 -3.39
N SER A 65 10.04 3.80 -3.21
CA SER A 65 9.34 4.99 -3.72
C SER A 65 9.26 6.16 -2.73
N ALA A 66 9.48 5.92 -1.43
CA ALA A 66 9.44 6.96 -0.39
C ALA A 66 10.20 6.53 0.88
N GLU A 67 10.42 7.50 1.78
CA GLU A 67 11.05 7.28 3.08
C GLU A 67 10.15 6.41 3.99
N VAL A 68 10.63 5.21 4.32
CA VAL A 68 9.98 4.30 5.27
C VAL A 68 10.31 4.72 6.70
N VAL A 69 9.27 4.93 7.51
CA VAL A 69 9.37 5.35 8.91
C VAL A 69 9.28 4.15 9.84
N ASP A 70 8.44 3.16 9.51
CA ASP A 70 8.21 1.99 10.34
C ASP A 70 7.69 0.79 9.53
N ILE A 71 7.91 -0.42 10.02
CA ILE A 71 7.43 -1.67 9.41
C ILE A 71 6.87 -2.58 10.50
N HIS A 72 5.59 -2.94 10.38
CA HIS A 72 4.95 -3.92 11.24
C HIS A 72 4.65 -5.19 10.46
N ALA A 73 5.20 -6.32 10.91
CA ALA A 73 4.86 -7.65 10.40
C ALA A 73 3.94 -8.35 11.40
N LYS A 74 2.75 -8.77 10.96
CA LYS A 74 1.79 -9.54 11.75
C LYS A 74 1.50 -10.89 11.13
#